data_AF-A0AAU2TDD1-F1
#
_entry.id   AF-A0AAU2TDD1-F1
#
_cell.length_a   1.000
_cell.length_b   1.000
_cell.length_c   1.000
_cell.angle_alpha   90.00
_cell.angle_beta   90.00
_cell.angle_gamma   90.00
#
_symmetry.space_group_name_H-M   'P 1'
#
loop_
_entity.id
_entity.type
_entity.pdbx_description
1 polymer ?
#
loop_
_entity_poly.entity_id
_entity_poly.type
_entity_poly.pdbx_seq_one_letter_code
_entity_poly.pdbx_strand_id
1 'polypeptide(L)'
;MQIAAVGGGVRLVGNEDLSPDLPAPGQAADEFGYMLLLSQDVLNTVDGRGQLVGTMPEWTAEHAAGVLGLPRGKRWYDAVDMALRGSWSDPLWDTGFLALDVRSVLRAEVRAWHRASVPVHRRGGTRHGRMLSLDAELGHGLSLHDLLAADVELLAPTTRRVFEDDRLNWVLRTLSLEEQQVVYAYAEGQGTTWTEAAAFCGASDPEALGERVRRKAKRLANEQARRTALRRDLMQPASSQPCTTRSNAQ
;
A
#
# COMPACT_ATOMS: atom_id res chain seq x y z
N MET A 1 13.56 -87.84 -15.10
CA MET A 1 12.14 -87.92 -15.50
C MET A 1 11.33 -87.30 -14.36
N GLN A 2 10.62 -86.18 -14.44
CA GLN A 2 10.14 -85.33 -15.52
C GLN A 2 10.41 -83.85 -15.20
N ILE A 3 10.42 -83.06 -16.27
CA ILE A 3 10.66 -81.62 -16.41
C ILE A 3 9.40 -80.81 -16.04
N ALA A 4 9.59 -79.62 -15.44
CA ALA A 4 8.92 -78.39 -15.88
C ALA A 4 9.64 -77.15 -15.30
N ALA A 5 10.06 -76.27 -16.20
CA ALA A 5 10.61 -74.95 -15.93
C ALA A 5 9.49 -73.90 -16.00
N VAL A 6 9.71 -72.74 -15.37
CA VAL A 6 9.65 -71.40 -15.98
C VAL A 6 9.79 -70.35 -14.87
N GLY A 7 10.78 -69.46 -15.06
CA GLY A 7 10.59 -68.01 -14.90
C GLY A 7 10.71 -67.39 -13.51
N GLY A 8 11.86 -66.77 -13.27
CA GLY A 8 11.91 -65.39 -12.76
C GLY A 8 11.87 -65.20 -11.25
N GLY A 9 12.98 -64.70 -10.69
CA GLY A 9 12.94 -63.94 -9.44
C GLY A 9 14.10 -64.20 -8.47
N VAL A 10 15.03 -63.23 -8.45
CA VAL A 10 15.74 -62.70 -7.28
C VAL A 10 16.55 -63.67 -6.41
N ARG A 11 17.87 -63.47 -6.37
CA ARG A 11 18.68 -63.88 -5.22
C ARG A 11 19.48 -62.70 -4.69
N LEU A 12 19.11 -62.28 -3.49
CA LEU A 12 19.92 -61.51 -2.56
C LEU A 12 21.10 -62.37 -2.11
N VAL A 13 22.31 -61.82 -2.11
CA VAL A 13 23.43 -62.32 -1.31
C VAL A 13 24.01 -61.11 -0.58
N GLY A 14 23.99 -61.18 0.74
CA GLY A 14 24.47 -60.14 1.64
C GLY A 14 25.88 -60.35 2.16
N ASN A 15 26.28 -59.33 2.90
CA ASN A 15 27.22 -59.24 4.03
C ASN A 15 28.70 -59.47 3.74
N GLU A 16 29.51 -58.40 3.74
CA GLU A 16 30.12 -57.78 4.95
C GLU A 16 31.23 -58.67 5.53
N ASP A 17 32.51 -58.32 5.30
CA ASP A 17 33.31 -57.63 6.32
C ASP A 17 34.82 -57.49 5.97
N LEU A 18 35.39 -56.35 6.40
CA LEU A 18 36.81 -56.04 6.73
C LEU A 18 37.82 -55.55 5.64
N SER A 19 37.75 -54.24 5.33
CA SER A 19 38.73 -53.14 5.63
C SER A 19 40.27 -53.32 5.50
N PRO A 20 41.11 -52.26 5.31
CA PRO A 20 40.88 -50.89 4.78
C PRO A 20 41.86 -50.49 3.64
N ASP A 21 41.41 -49.59 2.76
CA ASP A 21 42.33 -48.63 2.14
C ASP A 21 41.61 -47.26 2.08
N LEU A 22 42.03 -46.36 2.96
CA LEU A 22 41.47 -45.02 3.15
C LEU A 22 42.19 -44.02 2.23
N PRO A 23 41.49 -43.27 1.37
CA PRO A 23 41.89 -41.92 1.01
C PRO A 23 41.30 -40.89 1.99
N ALA A 24 42.08 -39.85 2.25
CA ALA A 24 41.88 -38.79 3.25
C ALA A 24 40.57 -37.96 3.08
N PRO A 25 40.08 -37.31 4.16
CA PRO A 25 38.83 -36.56 4.14
C PRO A 25 39.03 -35.21 3.44
N GLY A 26 38.33 -35.01 2.33
CA GLY A 26 38.43 -33.77 1.58
C GLY A 26 37.37 -33.65 0.48
N GLN A 27 36.22 -33.08 0.86
CA GLN A 27 35.39 -32.18 0.05
C GLN A 27 34.54 -32.77 -1.10
N ALA A 28 33.25 -32.37 -1.06
CA ALA A 28 32.31 -32.24 -2.18
C ALA A 28 31.37 -33.41 -2.57
N ALA A 29 31.07 -34.35 -1.66
CA ALA A 29 30.02 -35.36 -1.90
C ALA A 29 28.66 -35.08 -1.21
N ASP A 30 28.55 -34.08 -0.34
CA ASP A 30 27.31 -33.81 0.41
C ASP A 30 26.44 -32.65 -0.13
N GLU A 31 26.83 -31.99 -1.24
CA GLU A 31 25.99 -30.91 -1.83
C GLU A 31 25.19 -31.34 -3.07
N PHE A 32 25.57 -32.42 -3.75
CA PHE A 32 24.89 -32.86 -4.98
C PHE A 32 23.71 -33.82 -4.74
N GLY A 33 23.71 -34.55 -3.61
CA GLY A 33 22.58 -35.42 -3.23
C GLY A 33 21.31 -34.64 -2.86
N TYR A 34 21.46 -33.44 -2.29
CA TYR A 34 20.33 -32.58 -1.91
C TYR A 34 19.76 -31.76 -3.08
N MET A 35 20.51 -31.60 -4.17
CA MET A 35 20.03 -30.95 -5.39
C MET A 35 19.07 -31.85 -6.21
N LEU A 36 19.18 -33.17 -6.08
CA LEU A 36 18.31 -34.14 -6.77
C LEU A 36 17.01 -34.45 -6.00
N LEU A 37 17.01 -34.33 -4.66
CA LEU A 37 15.82 -34.59 -3.84
C LEU A 37 14.77 -33.47 -3.91
N LEU A 38 15.18 -32.23 -4.20
CA LEU A 38 14.27 -31.15 -4.58
C LEU A 38 13.49 -31.48 -5.86
N SER A 39 14.06 -32.29 -6.76
CA SER A 39 13.49 -32.53 -8.08
C SER A 39 12.39 -33.59 -8.00
N GLN A 40 12.61 -34.74 -7.36
CA GLN A 40 11.65 -35.84 -7.43
C GLN A 40 10.32 -35.58 -6.69
N ASP A 41 10.34 -35.11 -5.44
CA ASP A 41 9.10 -34.98 -4.64
C ASP A 41 8.27 -33.75 -5.01
N VAL A 42 8.93 -32.68 -5.46
CA VAL A 42 8.26 -31.47 -5.96
C VAL A 42 7.65 -31.72 -7.34
N LEU A 43 8.31 -32.49 -8.22
CA LEU A 43 7.74 -32.92 -9.50
C LEU A 43 6.58 -33.91 -9.32
N ASN A 44 6.60 -34.75 -8.28
CA ASN A 44 5.49 -35.69 -7.98
C ASN A 44 4.20 -34.99 -7.51
N THR A 45 4.24 -33.69 -7.18
CA THR A 45 3.09 -32.91 -6.70
C THR A 45 2.37 -32.13 -7.82
N VAL A 46 2.89 -32.18 -9.05
CA VAL A 46 2.35 -31.48 -10.22
C VAL A 46 1.51 -32.47 -11.05
N ASP A 47 0.22 -32.21 -11.24
CA ASP A 47 -0.60 -33.01 -12.17
C ASP A 47 -0.05 -32.89 -13.60
N GLY A 48 -0.27 -33.90 -14.45
CA GLY A 48 0.31 -34.08 -15.79
C GLY A 48 0.03 -32.97 -16.82
N ARG A 49 -0.53 -31.84 -16.39
CA ARG A 49 -0.71 -30.58 -17.14
C ARG A 49 0.22 -29.45 -16.70
N GLY A 50 1.13 -29.66 -15.75
CA GLY A 50 2.03 -28.61 -15.27
C GLY A 50 1.36 -27.56 -14.37
N GLN A 51 0.10 -27.78 -13.95
CA GLN A 51 -0.62 -26.86 -13.07
C GLN A 51 -0.62 -27.36 -11.62
N LEU A 52 -0.15 -26.52 -10.71
CA LEU A 52 -0.33 -26.69 -9.27
C LEU A 52 -1.79 -26.44 -8.90
N VAL A 53 -2.63 -27.49 -8.94
CA VAL A 53 -3.98 -27.44 -8.37
C VAL A 53 -3.86 -27.65 -6.85
N GLY A 54 -3.53 -26.60 -6.11
CA GLY A 54 -3.48 -26.63 -4.65
C GLY A 54 -2.50 -25.64 -4.01
N THR A 55 -2.60 -25.52 -2.68
CA THR A 55 -1.53 -24.95 -1.85
C THR A 55 -0.35 -25.92 -1.90
N MET A 56 0.87 -25.44 -2.17
CA MET A 56 2.04 -26.32 -2.04
C MET A 56 2.08 -26.90 -0.62
N PRO A 57 2.53 -28.15 -0.44
CA PRO A 57 2.75 -28.70 0.88
C PRO A 57 3.68 -27.79 1.68
N GLU A 58 3.35 -27.48 2.94
CA GLU A 58 4.11 -26.54 3.78
C GLU A 58 5.63 -26.85 3.85
N TRP A 59 5.98 -28.13 3.76
CA TRP A 59 7.36 -28.60 3.78
C TRP A 59 8.19 -28.17 2.56
N THR A 60 7.58 -27.91 1.40
CA THR A 60 8.33 -27.50 0.18
C THR A 60 8.87 -26.09 0.32
N ALA A 61 8.07 -25.16 0.87
CA ALA A 61 8.47 -23.78 1.10
C ALA A 61 9.54 -23.68 2.21
N GLU A 62 9.42 -24.50 3.26
CA GLU A 62 10.44 -24.60 4.31
C GLU A 62 11.77 -25.13 3.77
N HIS A 63 11.73 -26.21 3.00
CA HIS A 63 12.93 -26.80 2.41
C HIS A 63 13.58 -25.86 1.39
N ALA A 64 12.80 -25.26 0.50
CA ALA A 64 13.28 -24.26 -0.46
C ALA A 64 13.90 -23.04 0.24
N ALA A 65 13.32 -22.56 1.35
CA ALA A 65 13.93 -21.49 2.16
C ALA A 65 15.31 -21.91 2.72
N GLY A 66 15.46 -23.16 3.13
CA GLY A 66 16.74 -23.75 3.55
C GLY A 66 17.78 -23.73 2.44
N VAL A 67 17.43 -24.25 1.26
CA VAL A 67 18.32 -24.28 0.08
C VAL A 67 18.69 -22.88 -0.41
N LEU A 68 17.78 -21.91 -0.31
CA LEU A 68 18.03 -20.51 -0.68
C LEU A 68 18.81 -19.71 0.39
N GLY A 69 19.07 -20.30 1.56
CA GLY A 69 19.72 -19.61 2.68
C GLY A 69 18.91 -18.38 3.12
N LEU A 70 17.59 -18.54 3.24
CA LEU A 70 16.65 -17.52 3.70
C LEU A 70 16.34 -17.73 5.20
N PRO A 71 15.97 -16.67 5.94
CA PRO A 71 15.52 -16.82 7.31
C PRO A 71 14.29 -17.72 7.41
N ARG A 72 14.20 -18.52 8.48
CA ARG A 72 13.02 -19.35 8.76
C ARG A 72 11.86 -18.49 9.26
N GLY A 73 10.64 -18.86 8.86
CA GLY A 73 9.41 -18.28 9.39
C GLY A 73 8.29 -18.21 8.36
N LYS A 74 7.05 -18.27 8.83
CA LYS A 74 5.83 -18.32 7.99
C LYS A 74 5.81 -17.29 6.87
N ARG A 75 6.22 -16.04 7.14
CA ARG A 75 6.24 -14.96 6.13
C ARG A 75 7.26 -15.19 5.01
N TRP A 76 8.40 -15.79 5.33
CA TRP A 76 9.37 -16.18 4.32
C TRP A 76 8.86 -17.37 3.52
N TYR A 77 8.14 -18.31 4.14
CA TYR A 77 7.52 -19.43 3.45
C TYR A 77 6.42 -18.97 2.49
N ASP A 78 5.53 -18.06 2.93
CA ASP A 78 4.51 -17.45 2.09
C ASP A 78 5.14 -16.70 0.89
N ALA A 79 6.27 -16.02 1.10
CA ALA A 79 7.00 -15.33 0.02
C ALA A 79 7.70 -16.30 -0.96
N VAL A 80 8.17 -17.45 -0.48
CA VAL A 80 8.73 -18.52 -1.30
C VAL A 80 7.64 -19.17 -2.15
N ASP A 81 6.47 -19.49 -1.57
CA ASP A 81 5.32 -20.03 -2.32
C ASP A 81 4.89 -19.07 -3.43
N MET A 82 4.73 -17.78 -3.11
CA MET A 82 4.35 -16.77 -4.11
C MET A 82 5.39 -16.59 -5.21
N ALA A 83 6.69 -16.62 -4.87
CA ALA A 83 7.74 -16.56 -5.88
C ALA A 83 7.67 -17.79 -6.80
N LEU A 84 7.53 -18.99 -6.24
CA LEU A 84 7.47 -20.25 -7.00
C LEU A 84 6.25 -20.35 -7.93
N ARG A 85 5.21 -19.54 -7.71
CA ARG A 85 4.05 -19.41 -8.62
C ARG A 85 4.32 -18.50 -9.83
N GLY A 86 5.47 -17.83 -9.88
CA GLY A 86 5.86 -16.95 -10.99
C GLY A 86 6.31 -17.72 -12.22
N SER A 87 6.16 -17.12 -13.40
CA SER A 87 6.55 -17.70 -14.70
C SER A 87 8.05 -17.97 -14.86
N TRP A 88 8.89 -17.46 -13.96
CA TRP A 88 10.32 -17.81 -13.93
C TRP A 88 10.55 -19.25 -13.48
N SER A 89 9.54 -19.89 -12.86
CA SER A 89 9.61 -21.28 -12.41
C SER A 89 9.30 -22.29 -13.52
N ASP A 90 8.75 -21.86 -14.66
CA ASP A 90 8.39 -22.74 -15.79
C ASP A 90 9.57 -23.66 -16.20
N PRO A 91 10.82 -23.18 -16.34
CA PRO A 91 11.95 -24.04 -16.66
C PRO A 91 12.30 -25.09 -15.58
N LEU A 92 12.02 -24.81 -14.30
CA LEU A 92 12.21 -25.78 -13.21
C LEU A 92 11.24 -26.95 -13.38
N TRP A 93 9.99 -26.67 -13.76
CA TRP A 93 8.97 -27.68 -14.01
C TRP A 93 9.25 -28.47 -15.30
N ASP A 94 9.74 -27.79 -16.34
CA ASP A 94 9.99 -28.40 -17.64
C ASP A 94 11.26 -29.23 -17.69
N THR A 95 12.33 -28.78 -17.03
CA THR A 95 13.66 -29.40 -17.15
C THR A 95 14.15 -30.08 -15.87
N GLY A 96 13.52 -29.82 -14.72
CA GLY A 96 13.93 -30.36 -13.42
C GLY A 96 15.24 -29.77 -12.86
N PHE A 97 15.86 -28.82 -13.58
CA PHE A 97 17.13 -28.20 -13.21
C PHE A 97 17.01 -26.68 -13.19
N LEU A 98 17.58 -26.06 -12.17
CA LEU A 98 17.78 -24.61 -12.08
C LEU A 98 19.23 -24.29 -12.37
N ALA A 99 19.48 -23.48 -13.39
CA ALA A 99 20.80 -22.92 -13.61
C ALA A 99 21.20 -22.00 -12.45
N LEU A 100 22.49 -21.88 -12.17
CA LEU A 100 23.03 -21.21 -10.98
C LEU A 100 22.66 -19.71 -10.92
N ASP A 101 22.47 -19.09 -12.08
CA ASP A 101 21.96 -17.73 -12.26
C ASP A 101 20.51 -17.59 -11.80
N VAL A 102 19.66 -18.59 -12.06
CA VAL A 102 18.24 -18.60 -11.66
C VAL A 102 18.09 -18.60 -10.14
N ARG A 103 19.02 -19.21 -9.39
CA ARG A 103 19.02 -19.15 -7.92
C ARG A 103 19.09 -17.71 -7.40
N SER A 104 19.90 -16.86 -8.04
CA SER A 104 20.03 -15.46 -7.65
C SER A 104 18.76 -14.65 -7.97
N VAL A 105 18.12 -14.95 -9.10
CA VAL A 105 16.85 -14.36 -9.53
C VAL A 105 15.72 -14.76 -8.59
N LEU A 106 15.57 -16.06 -8.29
CA LEU A 106 14.60 -16.58 -7.32
C LEU A 106 14.79 -15.93 -5.95
N ARG A 107 16.04 -15.80 -5.48
CA ARG A 107 16.30 -15.13 -4.21
C ARG A 107 15.91 -13.65 -4.23
N ALA A 108 16.11 -12.96 -5.35
CA ALA A 108 15.69 -11.57 -5.51
C ALA A 108 14.15 -11.45 -5.50
N GLU A 109 13.46 -12.37 -6.16
CA GLU A 109 12.01 -12.41 -6.27
C GLU A 109 11.35 -12.71 -4.91
N VAL A 110 11.84 -13.71 -4.17
CA VAL A 110 11.37 -13.99 -2.81
C VAL A 110 11.55 -12.78 -1.90
N ARG A 111 12.67 -12.06 -2.04
CA ARG A 111 12.90 -10.82 -1.28
C ARG A 111 11.96 -9.69 -1.71
N ALA A 112 11.56 -9.64 -2.98
CA ALA A 112 10.58 -8.68 -3.45
C ALA A 112 9.19 -8.98 -2.85
N TRP A 113 8.75 -10.23 -2.89
CA TRP A 113 7.48 -10.67 -2.29
C TRP A 113 7.46 -10.53 -0.76
N HIS A 114 8.54 -10.90 -0.08
CA HIS A 114 8.67 -10.68 1.35
C HIS A 114 8.60 -9.19 1.69
N ARG A 115 9.30 -8.32 0.94
CA ARG A 115 9.19 -6.87 1.14
C ARG A 115 7.77 -6.37 0.88
N ALA A 116 7.10 -6.83 -0.18
CA ALA A 116 5.74 -6.41 -0.52
C ALA A 116 4.71 -6.83 0.53
N SER A 117 4.83 -8.04 1.07
CA SER A 117 3.94 -8.59 2.11
C SER A 117 4.22 -8.03 3.51
N VAL A 118 5.42 -7.52 3.79
CA VAL A 118 5.71 -6.85 5.05
C VAL A 118 5.02 -5.48 5.06
N PRO A 119 4.16 -5.16 6.04
CA PRO A 119 3.55 -3.84 6.17
C PRO A 119 4.62 -2.74 6.24
N VAL A 120 4.36 -1.58 5.63
CA VAL A 120 5.34 -0.49 5.48
C VAL A 120 5.95 -0.06 6.81
N HIS A 121 5.16 -0.04 7.89
CA HIS A 121 5.61 0.29 9.25
C HIS A 121 6.63 -0.70 9.84
N ARG A 122 6.72 -1.93 9.30
CA ARG A 122 7.71 -2.95 9.71
C ARG A 122 8.94 -3.02 8.81
N ARG A 123 9.00 -2.27 7.70
CA ARG A 123 10.10 -2.34 6.71
C ARG A 123 11.42 -1.70 7.17
N GLY A 124 11.59 -1.39 8.45
CA GLY A 124 12.89 -1.00 9.04
C GLY A 124 13.38 0.42 8.70
N GLY A 125 12.51 1.31 8.22
CA GLY A 125 12.88 2.68 7.81
C GLY A 125 12.39 3.81 8.70
N THR A 126 11.37 3.59 9.54
CA THR A 126 10.88 4.64 10.45
C THR A 126 11.66 4.60 11.75
N ARG A 127 12.74 5.37 11.81
CA ARG A 127 13.50 5.66 13.03
C ARG A 127 12.47 6.00 14.14
N HIS A 128 12.30 5.12 15.13
CA HIS A 128 11.43 5.27 16.31
C HIS A 128 9.94 4.86 16.21
N GLY A 129 9.51 4.00 15.27
CA GLY A 129 8.16 3.39 15.36
C GLY A 129 6.98 4.38 15.29
N ARG A 130 7.17 5.53 14.63
CA ARG A 130 6.19 6.64 14.60
C ARG A 130 5.07 6.47 13.57
N MET A 131 4.99 5.34 12.88
CA MET A 131 3.90 5.05 11.96
C MET A 131 3.13 3.84 12.47
N LEU A 132 1.95 4.10 13.03
CA LEU A 132 0.97 3.08 13.35
C LEU A 132 0.13 2.78 12.11
N SER A 133 -0.21 1.51 11.91
CA SER A 133 -1.17 1.14 10.86
C SER A 133 -2.54 1.72 11.22
N LEU A 134 -3.30 2.17 10.23
CA LEU A 134 -4.69 2.58 10.46
C LEU A 134 -5.54 1.39 10.94
N ASP A 135 -5.25 0.20 10.44
CA ASP A 135 -5.88 -1.05 10.89
C ASP A 135 -5.29 -1.58 12.21
N ALA A 136 -4.42 -0.84 12.89
CA ALA A 136 -3.92 -1.28 14.18
C ALA A 136 -5.08 -1.30 15.19
N GLU A 137 -5.34 -2.48 15.74
CA GLU A 137 -6.32 -2.66 16.81
C GLU A 137 -5.87 -1.88 18.05
N LEU A 138 -6.72 -0.99 18.53
CA LEU A 138 -6.53 -0.20 19.75
C LEU A 138 -7.23 -0.85 20.96
N GLY A 139 -7.87 -2.00 20.76
CA GLY A 139 -8.69 -2.70 21.74
C GLY A 139 -10.19 -2.50 21.52
N HIS A 140 -11.00 -3.36 22.13
CA HIS A 140 -12.47 -3.32 22.04
C HIS A 140 -13.05 -3.42 20.61
N GLY A 141 -12.31 -4.02 19.68
CA GLY A 141 -12.71 -4.09 18.27
C GLY A 141 -12.60 -2.76 17.52
N LEU A 142 -11.97 -1.74 18.13
CA LEU A 142 -11.70 -0.46 17.48
C LEU A 142 -10.32 -0.47 16.84
N SER A 143 -10.26 0.07 15.64
CA SER A 143 -9.02 0.37 14.92
C SER A 143 -8.71 1.87 14.97
N LEU A 144 -7.44 2.23 14.72
CA LEU A 144 -7.06 3.64 14.55
C LEU A 144 -7.86 4.30 13.41
N HIS A 145 -8.29 3.52 12.42
CA HIS A 145 -9.20 3.96 11.36
C HIS A 145 -10.55 4.44 11.91
N ASP A 146 -11.15 3.74 12.86
CA ASP A 146 -12.47 4.11 13.41
C ASP A 146 -12.43 5.43 14.18
N LEU A 147 -11.33 5.69 14.89
CA LEU A 147 -11.12 6.97 15.57
C LEU A 147 -10.95 8.12 14.57
N LEU A 148 -10.21 7.88 13.48
CA LEU A 148 -10.04 8.88 12.43
C LEU A 148 -11.31 9.08 11.61
N ALA A 149 -12.11 8.04 11.40
CA ALA A 149 -13.38 8.16 10.68
C ALA A 149 -14.37 9.06 11.45
N ALA A 150 -14.47 8.88 12.77
CA ALA A 150 -15.30 9.74 13.61
C ALA A 150 -14.84 11.21 13.58
N ASP A 151 -13.51 11.44 13.62
CA ASP A 151 -12.95 12.80 13.57
C ASP A 151 -13.06 13.42 12.17
N VAL A 152 -12.92 12.61 11.12
CA VAL A 152 -13.11 13.04 9.73
C VAL A 152 -14.57 13.37 9.44
N GLU A 153 -15.56 12.70 10.04
CA GLU A 153 -16.97 13.10 9.90
C GLU A 153 -17.27 14.43 10.60
N LEU A 154 -16.64 14.70 11.75
CA LEU A 154 -16.68 15.99 12.44
C LEU A 154 -15.96 17.10 11.65
N LEU A 155 -14.91 16.74 10.90
CA LEU A 155 -14.12 17.66 10.07
C LEU A 155 -14.58 17.71 8.60
N ALA A 156 -15.49 16.83 8.16
CA ALA A 156 -15.92 16.71 6.77
C ALA A 156 -16.62 17.98 6.25
N PRO A 157 -17.42 18.72 7.05
CA PRO A 157 -17.96 20.01 6.62
C PRO A 157 -16.86 21.07 6.44
N THR A 158 -15.78 21.01 7.24
CA THR A 158 -14.77 22.08 7.30
C THR A 158 -13.55 21.88 6.42
N THR A 159 -13.16 20.63 6.11
CA THR A 159 -11.84 20.37 5.47
C THR A 159 -11.89 20.07 3.98
N ARG A 160 -13.05 19.90 3.33
CA ARG A 160 -13.06 19.36 1.95
C ARG A 160 -14.11 19.90 0.98
N ARG A 161 -14.44 21.19 1.03
CA ARG A 161 -15.05 21.87 -0.11
C ARG A 161 -14.12 22.98 -0.58
N VAL A 162 -13.23 22.66 -1.52
CA VAL A 162 -12.64 23.68 -2.39
C VAL A 162 -13.78 24.14 -3.29
N PHE A 163 -14.28 25.34 -3.05
CA PHE A 163 -15.29 25.93 -3.93
C PHE A 163 -14.63 26.29 -5.26
N GLU A 164 -15.39 26.22 -6.36
CA GLU A 164 -14.89 26.69 -7.67
C GLU A 164 -14.55 28.19 -7.63
N ASP A 165 -15.22 28.95 -6.76
CA ASP A 165 -14.90 30.36 -6.53
C ASP A 165 -13.74 30.52 -5.53
N ASP A 166 -12.56 30.83 -6.07
CA ASP A 166 -11.36 31.19 -5.30
C ASP A 166 -11.59 32.32 -4.28
N ARG A 167 -12.55 33.22 -4.55
CA ARG A 167 -12.88 34.33 -3.64
C ARG A 167 -13.54 33.80 -2.38
N LEU A 168 -14.43 32.81 -2.51
CA LEU A 168 -15.08 32.17 -1.39
C LEU A 168 -14.06 31.37 -0.56
N ASN A 169 -13.17 30.63 -1.22
CA ASN A 169 -12.08 29.92 -0.56
C ASN A 169 -11.19 30.87 0.26
N TRP A 170 -10.90 32.08 -0.24
CA TRP A 170 -10.12 33.07 0.49
C TRP A 170 -10.83 33.58 1.74
N VAL A 171 -12.13 33.89 1.64
CA VAL A 171 -12.93 34.34 2.80
C VAL A 171 -12.95 33.25 3.88
N LEU A 172 -13.21 32.00 3.49
CA LEU A 172 -13.28 30.87 4.42
C LEU A 172 -11.94 30.61 5.11
N ARG A 173 -10.82 30.66 4.39
CA ARG A 173 -9.46 30.51 4.96
C ARG A 173 -9.09 31.61 5.97
N THR A 174 -9.77 32.75 5.94
CA THR A 174 -9.50 33.87 6.85
C THR A 174 -10.35 33.80 8.14
N LEU A 175 -11.37 32.94 8.18
CA LEU A 175 -12.20 32.68 9.35
C LEU A 175 -11.56 31.60 10.22
N SER A 176 -11.77 31.64 11.54
CA SER A 176 -11.39 30.53 12.43
C SER A 176 -12.27 29.30 12.15
N LEU A 177 -11.84 28.13 12.61
CA LEU A 177 -12.58 26.89 12.37
C LEU A 177 -14.03 26.95 12.90
N GLU A 178 -14.22 27.47 14.12
CA GLU A 178 -15.53 27.69 14.72
C GLU A 178 -16.40 28.64 13.86
N GLU A 179 -15.82 29.74 13.37
CA GLU A 179 -16.54 30.70 12.52
C GLU A 179 -16.91 30.08 11.16
N GLN A 180 -16.06 29.22 10.60
CA GLN A 180 -16.35 28.50 9.35
C GLN A 180 -17.53 27.54 9.53
N GLN A 181 -17.59 26.79 10.64
CA GLN A 181 -18.70 25.88 10.92
C GLN A 181 -20.04 26.62 10.95
N VAL A 182 -20.10 27.80 11.58
CA VAL A 182 -21.31 28.64 11.59
C VAL A 182 -21.71 29.11 10.19
N VAL A 183 -20.74 29.49 9.35
CA VAL A 183 -21.01 29.87 7.94
C VAL A 183 -21.56 28.69 7.15
N TYR A 184 -21.01 27.48 7.33
CA TYR A 184 -21.50 26.28 6.66
C TYR A 184 -22.91 25.91 7.13
N ALA A 185 -23.16 25.90 8.44
CA ALA A 185 -24.49 25.63 9.00
C ALA A 185 -25.55 26.61 8.47
N TYR A 186 -25.21 27.90 8.37
CA TYR A 186 -26.08 28.90 7.77
C TYR A 186 -26.34 28.64 6.27
N ALA A 187 -25.29 28.30 5.50
CA ALA A 187 -25.40 28.02 4.07
C ALA A 187 -26.20 26.73 3.76
N GLU A 188 -26.12 25.73 4.64
CA GLU A 188 -26.84 24.47 4.51
C GLU A 188 -28.28 24.53 5.05
N GLY A 189 -28.71 25.70 5.55
CA GLY A 189 -30.07 25.93 6.02
C GLY A 189 -30.37 25.32 7.39
N GLN A 190 -29.36 25.01 8.19
CA GLN A 190 -29.50 24.54 9.58
C GLN A 190 -29.98 25.65 10.55
N GLY A 191 -30.23 26.85 10.01
CA GLY A 191 -30.85 27.98 10.69
C GLY A 191 -31.24 29.04 9.66
N THR A 192 -32.33 29.76 9.93
CA THR A 192 -32.74 30.92 9.13
C THR A 192 -31.96 32.18 9.48
N THR A 193 -31.32 32.17 10.66
CA THR A 193 -30.50 33.28 11.16
C THR A 193 -29.09 32.84 11.52
N TRP A 194 -28.16 33.80 11.58
CA TRP A 194 -26.78 33.55 12.02
C TRP A 194 -26.69 33.05 13.46
N THR A 195 -27.63 33.48 14.32
CA THR A 195 -27.74 33.04 15.71
C THR A 195 -28.18 31.59 15.80
N GLU A 196 -29.17 31.18 14.99
CA GLU A 196 -29.62 29.77 14.93
C GLU A 196 -28.52 28.86 14.40
N ALA A 197 -27.79 29.28 13.36
CA ALA A 197 -26.64 28.54 12.85
C ALA A 197 -25.52 28.41 13.92
N ALA A 198 -25.27 29.46 14.70
CA ALA A 198 -24.31 29.41 15.80
C ALA A 198 -24.75 28.48 16.94
N ALA A 199 -26.05 28.48 17.26
CA ALA A 199 -26.63 27.57 18.25
C ALA A 199 -26.52 26.10 17.79
N PHE A 200 -26.78 25.84 16.51
CA PHE A 200 -26.62 24.51 15.91
C PHE A 200 -25.18 23.99 16.02
N CYS A 201 -24.18 24.86 15.86
CA CYS A 201 -22.77 24.52 16.05
C CYS A 201 -22.34 24.38 17.53
N GLY A 202 -23.26 24.51 18.50
CA GLY A 202 -22.96 24.34 19.92
C GLY A 202 -22.21 25.51 20.56
N ALA A 203 -22.36 26.73 20.03
CA ALA A 203 -21.73 27.91 20.59
C ALA A 203 -22.25 28.23 22.01
N SER A 204 -21.34 28.53 22.94
CA SER A 204 -21.71 28.91 24.32
C SER A 204 -22.51 30.22 24.39
N ASP A 205 -22.26 31.14 23.46
CA ASP A 205 -23.04 32.37 23.26
C ASP A 205 -23.38 32.52 21.77
N PRO A 206 -24.52 31.95 21.33
CA PRO A 206 -24.92 31.95 19.92
C PRO A 206 -25.12 33.35 19.34
N GLU A 207 -25.61 34.30 20.14
CA GLU A 207 -25.95 35.65 19.66
C GLU A 207 -24.66 36.45 19.39
N ALA A 208 -23.72 36.45 20.33
CA ALA A 208 -22.45 37.14 20.15
C ALA A 208 -21.61 36.49 19.03
N LEU A 209 -21.56 35.15 18.97
CA LEU A 209 -20.81 34.46 17.93
C LEU A 209 -21.42 34.67 16.55
N GLY A 210 -22.74 34.48 16.40
CA GLY A 210 -23.44 34.63 15.13
C GLY A 210 -23.28 36.04 14.55
N GLU A 211 -23.45 37.07 15.38
CA GLU A 211 -23.31 38.46 14.94
C GLU A 211 -21.84 38.81 14.60
N ARG A 212 -20.88 38.28 15.35
CA ARG A 212 -19.44 38.44 15.04
C ARG A 212 -19.09 37.83 13.69
N VAL A 213 -19.53 36.59 13.44
CA VAL A 213 -19.32 35.88 12.17
C VAL A 213 -19.93 36.66 11.02
N ARG A 214 -21.19 37.10 11.15
CA ARG A 214 -21.89 37.89 10.14
C ARG A 214 -21.13 39.17 9.77
N ARG A 215 -20.70 39.96 10.78
CA ARG A 215 -19.92 41.19 10.56
C ARG A 215 -18.59 40.90 9.89
N LYS A 216 -17.89 39.85 10.31
CA LYS A 216 -16.59 39.46 9.77
C LYS A 216 -16.70 38.98 8.33
N ALA A 217 -17.65 38.10 8.03
CA ALA A 217 -17.91 37.62 6.68
C ALA A 217 -18.27 38.76 5.73
N LYS A 218 -19.17 39.67 6.15
CA LYS A 218 -19.53 40.87 5.38
C LYS A 218 -18.32 41.77 5.11
N ARG A 219 -17.48 42.01 6.12
CA ARG A 219 -16.26 42.80 5.97
C ARG A 219 -15.28 42.17 4.98
N LEU A 220 -15.07 40.85 5.06
CA LEU A 220 -14.16 40.13 4.17
C LEU A 220 -14.68 40.10 2.73
N ALA A 221 -15.98 39.92 2.53
CA ALA A 221 -16.60 40.00 1.20
C ALA A 221 -16.40 41.39 0.56
N ASN A 222 -16.61 42.46 1.34
CA ASN A 222 -16.38 43.83 0.87
C ASN A 222 -14.90 44.08 0.52
N GLU A 223 -13.97 43.59 1.35
CA GLU A 223 -12.54 43.73 1.08
C GLU A 223 -12.13 42.98 -0.20
N GLN A 224 -12.69 41.79 -0.41
CA GLN A 224 -12.43 41.01 -1.62
C GLN A 224 -13.01 41.68 -2.87
N ALA A 225 -14.20 42.27 -2.77
CA ALA A 225 -14.78 43.07 -3.85
C ALA A 225 -13.90 44.30 -4.18
N ARG A 226 -13.41 45.00 -3.15
CA ARG A 226 -12.48 46.14 -3.31
C ARG A 226 -11.19 45.73 -4.02
N ARG A 227 -10.55 44.64 -3.61
CA ARG A 227 -9.33 44.11 -4.25
C ARG A 227 -9.56 43.71 -5.71
N THR A 228 -10.70 43.10 -5.98
CA THR A 228 -11.08 42.70 -7.34
C THR A 228 -11.29 43.91 -8.24
N ALA A 229 -11.94 44.97 -7.74
CA ALA A 229 -12.13 46.22 -8.46
C ALA A 229 -10.78 46.88 -8.79
N LEU A 230 -9.90 47.04 -7.79
CA LEU A 230 -8.56 47.58 -7.99
C LEU A 230 -7.75 46.78 -9.02
N ARG A 231 -7.81 45.45 -8.98
CA ARG A 231 -7.13 44.61 -9.97
C ARG A 231 -7.71 44.80 -11.38
N ARG A 232 -9.03 44.93 -11.51
CA ARG A 232 -9.68 45.20 -12.80
C ARG A 232 -9.24 46.54 -13.37
N ASP A 233 -9.23 47.59 -12.55
CA ASP A 233 -8.84 48.94 -12.97
C ASP A 233 -7.37 49.01 -13.38
N LEU A 234 -6.48 48.28 -12.68
CA LEU A 234 -5.07 48.16 -13.04
C LEU A 234 -4.83 47.34 -14.32
N MET A 235 -5.72 46.39 -14.65
CA MET A 235 -5.61 45.55 -15.84
C MET A 235 -6.35 46.10 -17.06
N GLN A 236 -7.08 47.21 -16.94
CA GLN A 236 -7.63 47.95 -18.07
C GLN A 236 -6.65 49.08 -18.45
N PRO A 237 -5.69 48.85 -19.36
CA PRO A 237 -4.91 49.96 -19.91
C PRO A 237 -5.86 50.90 -20.67
N ALA A 238 -5.57 52.19 -20.61
CA ALA A 238 -6.33 53.30 -21.17
C ALA A 238 -6.54 53.25 -22.71
N SER A 239 -7.23 52.23 -23.23
CA SER A 239 -7.53 52.06 -24.65
C SER A 239 -8.79 52.82 -25.09
N SER A 240 -9.28 53.77 -24.29
CA SER A 240 -10.46 54.57 -24.62
C SER A 240 -10.33 56.00 -24.12
N GLN A 241 -9.22 56.68 -24.45
CA GLN A 241 -9.30 58.13 -24.61
C GLN A 241 -9.61 58.40 -26.09
N PRO A 242 -10.85 58.84 -26.43
CA PRO A 242 -11.14 59.27 -27.78
C PRO A 242 -10.24 60.47 -28.09
N CYS A 243 -9.37 60.31 -29.08
CA CYS A 243 -8.61 61.40 -29.68
C CYS A 243 -9.62 62.40 -30.24
N THR A 244 -9.97 63.42 -29.44
CA THR A 244 -10.68 64.60 -29.95
C THR A 244 -9.69 65.38 -30.79
N THR A 245 -9.59 65.02 -32.07
CA THR A 245 -8.90 65.81 -33.08
C THR A 245 -9.62 67.14 -33.20
N ARG A 246 -9.09 68.15 -32.50
CA ARG A 246 -9.52 69.54 -32.57
C ARG A 246 -9.13 70.07 -33.94
N SER A 247 -10.04 69.95 -34.91
CA SER A 247 -9.93 70.57 -36.23
C SER A 247 -10.05 72.09 -36.06
N ASN A 248 -8.92 72.78 -36.08
CA ASN A 248 -8.88 74.23 -36.27
C ASN A 248 -8.90 74.51 -37.76
N ALA A 249 -10.03 75.01 -38.25
CA ALA A 249 -10.10 75.73 -39.51
C ALA A 249 -10.02 77.22 -39.19
N GLN A 250 -8.93 77.87 -39.61
CA GLN A 250 -8.85 79.28 -39.97
C GLN A 250 -7.57 79.52 -40.75
#